data_AF-A0A952XZQ4-F1
#
_entry.id   AF-A0A952XZQ4-F1
#
_cell.length_a   1.000
_cell.length_b   1.000
_cell.length_c   1.000
_cell.angle_alpha   90.00
_cell.angle_beta   90.00
_cell.angle_gamma   90.00
#
_symmetry.space_group_name_H-M   'P 1'
#
loop_
_entity.id
_entity.type
_entity.pdbx_description
1 polymer ?
#
loop_
_entity_poly.entity_id
_entity_poly.type
_entity_poly.pdbx_seq_one_letter_code
_entity_poly.pdbx_strand_id
1 'polypeptide(L)'
;MRKLLDGLYTFTLALSAGCLVAILVLVGAQICGQLFDSVLSLFGYPPYGFLVPSLSEIGGYLFGAASFLALGATLKRGAHIRVTMLLQVTNPGFRRILEIWALVAGFAISAYASWALGTLTYYSWMFGDVSSGLLPIKYWIPQSAMTLGLATLCVALLDELVITLKQGAPSFIKAESVVTQGVE
;
A
#
# COMPACT_ATOMS: atom_id res chain seq x y z
N MET A 1 -7.35 -7.95 21.87
CA MET A 1 -6.66 -6.91 21.07
C MET A 1 -6.02 -7.47 19.79
N ARG A 2 -5.23 -8.56 19.82
CA ARG A 2 -4.62 -9.14 18.60
C ARG A 2 -5.60 -9.45 17.45
N LYS A 3 -6.71 -10.15 17.74
CA LYS A 3 -7.76 -10.42 16.74
C LYS A 3 -8.35 -9.17 16.06
N LEU A 4 -8.36 -8.04 16.75
CA LEU A 4 -8.89 -6.77 16.21
C LEU A 4 -7.89 -6.11 15.26
N LEU A 5 -6.60 -6.15 15.61
CA LEU A 5 -5.51 -5.70 14.72
C LEU A 5 -5.35 -6.64 13.51
N ASP A 6 -5.41 -7.95 13.73
CA ASP A 6 -5.36 -8.95 12.66
C ASP A 6 -6.54 -8.80 11.70
N GLY A 7 -7.73 -8.46 12.24
CA GLY A 7 -8.90 -8.10 11.44
C GLY A 7 -8.68 -6.83 10.62
N LEU A 8 -8.11 -5.78 11.22
CA LEU A 8 -7.77 -4.54 10.51
C LEU A 8 -6.77 -4.78 9.38
N TYR A 9 -5.70 -5.54 9.62
CA TYR A 9 -4.70 -5.85 8.59
C TYR A 9 -5.27 -6.71 7.46
N THR A 10 -6.14 -7.67 7.78
CA THR A 10 -6.80 -8.49 6.76
C THR A 10 -7.77 -7.64 5.94
N PHE A 11 -8.48 -6.70 6.58
CA PHE A 11 -9.39 -5.79 5.91
C PHE A 11 -8.66 -4.83 4.96
N THR A 12 -7.57 -4.19 5.40
CA THR A 12 -6.80 -3.29 4.53
C THR A 12 -6.14 -4.04 3.37
N LEU A 13 -5.68 -5.27 3.62
CA LEU A 13 -5.11 -6.13 2.57
C LEU A 13 -6.17 -6.60 1.57
N ALA A 14 -7.37 -6.96 2.03
CA ALA A 14 -8.49 -7.30 1.15
C ALA A 14 -8.93 -6.11 0.30
N LEU A 15 -8.98 -4.91 0.90
CA LEU A 15 -9.31 -3.67 0.18
C LEU A 15 -8.26 -3.34 -0.90
N SER A 16 -6.97 -3.50 -0.57
CA SER A 16 -5.86 -3.35 -1.53
C SER A 16 -5.98 -4.35 -2.69
N ALA A 17 -6.24 -5.63 -2.39
CA ALA A 17 -6.45 -6.64 -3.41
C ALA A 17 -7.64 -6.29 -4.33
N GLY A 18 -8.74 -5.78 -3.76
CA GLY A 18 -9.88 -5.27 -4.52
C GLY A 18 -9.51 -4.14 -5.48
N CYS A 19 -8.69 -3.18 -5.04
CA CYS A 19 -8.18 -2.12 -5.91
C CYS A 19 -7.31 -2.66 -7.05
N LEU A 20 -6.44 -3.64 -6.80
CA LEU A 20 -5.61 -4.26 -7.84
C LEU A 20 -6.44 -5.03 -8.87
N VAL A 21 -7.45 -5.78 -8.42
CA VAL A 21 -8.40 -6.46 -9.31
C VAL A 21 -9.17 -5.44 -10.15
N ALA A 22 -9.62 -4.33 -9.55
CA ALA A 22 -10.29 -3.27 -10.28
C ALA A 22 -9.38 -2.63 -11.35
N ILE A 23 -8.09 -2.37 -11.04
CA ILE A 23 -7.12 -1.90 -12.04
C ILE A 23 -6.99 -2.92 -13.17
N LEU A 24 -6.84 -4.21 -12.84
CA LEU A 24 -6.68 -5.26 -13.84
C LEU A 24 -7.90 -5.35 -14.78
N VAL A 25 -9.11 -5.23 -14.23
CA VAL A 25 -10.35 -5.21 -15.03
C VAL A 25 -10.44 -3.96 -15.89
N LEU A 26 -10.15 -2.78 -15.34
CA LEU A 26 -10.22 -1.51 -16.07
C LEU A 26 -9.20 -1.44 -17.20
N VAL A 27 -7.94 -1.78 -16.91
CA VAL A 27 -6.86 -1.80 -17.89
C VAL A 27 -7.09 -2.90 -18.92
N GLY A 28 -7.54 -4.09 -18.48
CA GLY A 28 -7.90 -5.19 -19.38
C GLY A 28 -9.00 -4.81 -20.36
N ALA A 29 -10.08 -4.21 -19.87
CA ALA A 29 -11.19 -3.72 -20.71
C ALA A 29 -10.71 -2.65 -21.71
N GLN A 30 -9.85 -1.73 -21.28
CA GLN A 30 -9.29 -0.70 -22.16
C GLN A 30 -8.42 -1.30 -23.27
N ILE A 31 -7.53 -2.24 -22.92
CA ILE A 31 -6.67 -2.91 -23.90
C ILE A 31 -7.53 -3.69 -24.90
N CYS A 32 -8.54 -4.44 -24.44
CA CYS A 32 -9.45 -5.16 -25.33
C CYS A 32 -10.21 -4.21 -26.28
N GLY A 33 -10.69 -3.06 -25.77
CA GLY A 33 -11.36 -2.04 -26.58
C GLY A 33 -10.44 -1.43 -27.64
N GLN A 34 -9.20 -1.09 -27.26
CA GLN A 34 -8.19 -0.57 -28.20
C GLN A 34 -7.76 -1.62 -29.24
N LEU A 35 -7.64 -2.89 -28.84
CA LEU A 35 -7.30 -3.98 -29.75
C LEU A 35 -8.41 -4.17 -30.78
N PHE A 36 -9.67 -4.14 -30.35
CA PHE A 36 -10.84 -4.26 -31.23
C PHE A 36 -10.90 -3.10 -32.23
N ASP A 37 -10.70 -1.87 -31.76
CA ASP A 37 -10.68 -0.67 -32.62
C ASP A 37 -9.48 -0.69 -33.60
N SER A 38 -8.31 -1.16 -33.16
CA SER A 38 -7.13 -1.35 -34.01
C SER A 38 -7.35 -2.42 -35.09
N VAL A 39 -8.06 -3.50 -34.77
CA VAL A 39 -8.41 -4.55 -35.74
C VAL A 39 -9.45 -4.03 -36.73
N LEU A 40 -10.50 -3.34 -36.28
CA LEU A 40 -11.53 -2.77 -37.16
C LEU A 40 -11.00 -1.70 -38.12
N SER A 41 -10.07 -0.85 -37.65
CA SER A 41 -9.42 0.16 -38.50
C SER A 41 -8.55 -0.46 -39.60
N LEU A 42 -7.94 -1.63 -39.34
CA LEU A 42 -7.23 -2.44 -40.33
C LEU A 42 -8.17 -2.99 -41.43
N PHE A 43 -9.45 -3.23 -41.10
CA PHE A 43 -10.50 -3.65 -42.03
C PHE A 43 -11.28 -2.50 -42.67
N GLY A 44 -10.91 -1.23 -42.40
CA GLY A 44 -11.50 -0.04 -43.06
C GLY A 44 -12.84 0.43 -42.48
N TYR A 45 -13.25 -0.03 -41.29
CA TYR A 45 -14.42 0.51 -40.58
C TYR A 45 -14.05 1.77 -39.77
N PRO A 46 -14.96 2.76 -39.63
CA PRO A 46 -14.71 3.92 -38.78
C PRO A 46 -14.53 3.49 -37.31
N PRO A 47 -13.56 4.07 -36.59
CA PRO A 47 -13.30 3.69 -35.21
C PRO A 47 -14.53 4.01 -34.34
N TYR A 48 -14.92 3.07 -33.49
CA TYR A 48 -16.08 3.23 -32.61
C TYR A 48 -15.82 4.25 -31.49
N GLY A 49 -14.57 4.73 -31.35
CA GLY A 49 -14.21 5.84 -30.46
C GLY A 49 -14.36 5.49 -28.98
N PHE A 50 -14.28 4.21 -28.61
CA PHE A 50 -14.38 3.76 -27.22
C PHE A 50 -13.05 3.99 -26.48
N LEU A 51 -12.64 5.26 -26.37
CA LEU A 51 -11.65 5.66 -25.39
C LEU A 51 -12.39 6.00 -24.10
N VAL A 52 -12.20 5.20 -23.06
CA VAL A 52 -12.54 5.65 -21.71
C VAL A 52 -11.54 6.77 -21.37
N PRO A 53 -11.96 8.04 -21.34
CA PRO A 53 -11.06 9.14 -21.03
C PRO A 53 -10.69 9.06 -19.54
N SER A 54 -9.46 9.45 -19.17
CA SER A 54 -8.96 9.46 -17.78
C SER A 54 -8.71 8.09 -17.10
N LEU A 55 -8.61 6.99 -17.85
CA LEU A 55 -8.34 5.67 -17.25
C LEU A 55 -6.94 5.56 -16.61
N SER A 56 -5.95 6.28 -17.15
CA SER A 56 -4.61 6.39 -16.55
C SER A 56 -4.62 7.09 -15.19
N GLU A 57 -5.47 8.09 -14.99
CA GLU A 57 -5.61 8.81 -13.72
C GLU A 57 -6.31 7.94 -12.68
N ILE A 58 -7.41 7.28 -13.07
CA ILE A 58 -8.13 6.32 -12.21
C ILE A 58 -7.20 5.18 -11.79
N GLY A 59 -6.48 4.60 -12.74
CA GLY A 59 -5.50 3.54 -12.49
C GLY A 59 -4.40 3.99 -11.53
N GLY A 60 -3.86 5.20 -11.72
CA GLY A 60 -2.86 5.78 -10.83
C GLY A 60 -3.36 5.97 -9.40
N TYR A 61 -4.57 6.47 -9.21
CA TYR A 61 -5.17 6.65 -7.89
C TYR A 61 -5.47 5.34 -7.19
N LEU A 62 -6.06 4.36 -7.90
CA LEU A 62 -6.30 3.03 -7.35
C LEU A 62 -4.98 2.33 -6.99
N PHE A 63 -3.94 2.50 -7.81
CA PHE A 63 -2.62 1.91 -7.58
C PHE A 63 -1.97 2.50 -6.32
N GLY A 64 -2.05 3.82 -6.16
CA GLY A 64 -1.63 4.50 -4.94
C GLY A 64 -2.36 3.97 -3.72
N ALA A 65 -3.70 3.96 -3.75
CA ALA A 65 -4.52 3.45 -2.65
C ALA A 65 -4.17 2.00 -2.29
N ALA A 66 -4.06 1.11 -3.29
CA ALA A 66 -3.70 -0.29 -3.10
C ALA A 66 -2.33 -0.44 -2.42
N SER A 67 -1.33 0.30 -2.88
CA SER A 67 0.04 0.25 -2.36
C SER A 67 0.09 0.67 -0.89
N PHE A 68 -0.54 1.80 -0.55
CA PHE A 68 -0.54 2.30 0.82
C PHE A 68 -1.36 1.44 1.79
N LEU A 69 -2.48 0.88 1.35
CA LEU A 69 -3.29 -0.05 2.15
C LEU A 69 -2.58 -1.37 2.45
N ALA A 70 -1.72 -1.84 1.55
CA ALA A 70 -0.97 -3.09 1.74
C ALA A 70 0.19 -2.96 2.74
N LEU A 71 0.83 -1.79 2.84
CA LEU A 71 2.06 -1.56 3.60
C LEU A 71 2.04 -2.09 5.05
N GLY A 72 0.97 -1.83 5.80
CA GLY A 72 0.87 -2.27 7.19
C GLY A 72 0.82 -3.79 7.33
N ALA A 73 0.08 -4.46 6.43
CA ALA A 73 -0.06 -5.91 6.43
C ALA A 73 1.20 -6.61 5.90
N THR A 74 1.89 -6.02 4.90
CA THR A 74 3.16 -6.55 4.38
C THR A 74 4.28 -6.42 5.40
N LEU A 75 4.30 -5.34 6.19
CA LEU A 75 5.21 -5.19 7.31
C LEU A 75 5.02 -6.37 8.28
N LYS A 76 3.78 -6.62 8.74
CA LYS A 76 3.42 -7.75 9.64
C LYS A 76 3.79 -9.13 9.13
N ARG A 77 3.76 -9.34 7.82
CA ARG A 77 4.17 -10.60 7.20
C ARG A 77 5.69 -10.75 7.04
N GLY A 78 6.49 -9.77 7.46
CA GLY A 78 7.95 -9.84 7.37
C GLY A 78 8.49 -9.75 5.95
N ALA A 79 7.69 -9.29 4.98
CA ALA A 79 8.07 -9.22 3.57
C ALA A 79 8.98 -8.03 3.22
N HIS A 80 9.41 -7.24 4.21
CA HIS A 80 10.32 -6.12 3.98
C HIS A 80 11.77 -6.61 3.89
N ILE A 81 12.50 -6.09 2.89
CA ILE A 81 13.93 -6.33 2.67
C ILE A 81 14.69 -5.81 3.90
N ARG A 82 14.94 -6.68 4.88
CA ARG A 82 15.93 -6.40 5.92
C ARG A 82 17.31 -6.55 5.30
N VAL A 83 18.23 -5.70 5.75
CA VAL A 83 19.67 -5.96 5.59
C VAL A 83 20.09 -7.02 6.63
N THR A 84 19.48 -8.21 6.56
CA THR A 84 19.79 -9.34 7.45
C THR A 84 21.25 -9.74 7.34
N MET A 85 21.88 -9.55 6.16
CA MET A 85 23.31 -9.78 5.97
C MET A 85 24.20 -8.91 6.88
N LEU A 86 23.80 -7.66 7.19
CA LEU A 86 24.58 -6.81 8.10
C LEU A 86 24.34 -7.18 9.57
N LEU A 87 23.13 -7.64 9.90
CA LEU A 87 22.75 -8.05 11.25
C LEU A 87 23.29 -9.43 11.64
N GLN A 88 23.59 -10.31 10.68
CA GLN A 88 24.22 -11.61 10.93
C GLN A 88 25.70 -11.49 11.36
N VAL A 89 26.37 -10.41 10.97
CA VAL A 89 27.80 -10.18 11.28
C VAL A 89 27.99 -9.42 12.61
N THR A 90 26.92 -8.91 13.22
CA THR A 90 27.00 -7.99 14.36
C THR A 90 26.57 -8.64 15.69
N ASN A 91 27.26 -8.31 16.79
CA ASN A 91 27.01 -8.82 18.15
C ASN A 91 25.52 -8.68 18.57
N PRO A 92 24.89 -9.72 19.18
CA PRO A 92 23.46 -9.74 19.54
C PRO A 92 22.94 -8.53 20.32
N GLY A 93 23.78 -7.90 21.16
CA GLY A 93 23.38 -6.68 21.90
C GLY A 93 23.22 -5.45 21.01
N PHE A 94 24.13 -5.24 20.06
CA PHE A 94 24.12 -4.08 19.16
C PHE A 94 23.06 -4.23 18.07
N ARG A 95 22.79 -5.47 17.63
CA ARG A 95 21.68 -5.81 16.73
C ARG A 95 20.34 -5.29 17.27
N ARG A 96 20.04 -5.53 18.56
CA ARG A 96 18.78 -5.08 19.16
C ARG A 96 18.64 -3.55 19.15
N ILE A 97 19.73 -2.84 19.40
CA ILE A 97 19.75 -1.36 19.37
C ILE A 97 19.45 -0.86 17.95
N LEU A 98 20.14 -1.41 16.93
CA LEU A 98 19.90 -1.04 15.53
C LEU A 98 18.47 -1.36 15.07
N GLU A 99 17.91 -2.50 15.50
CA GLU A 99 16.53 -2.88 15.18
C GLU A 99 15.51 -1.91 15.81
N ILE A 100 15.72 -1.52 17.07
CA ILE A 100 14.87 -0.52 17.73
C ILE A 100 15.00 0.84 17.03
N TRP A 101 16.21 1.27 16.70
CA TRP A 101 16.43 2.52 15.96
C TRP A 101 15.73 2.53 14.60
N ALA A 102 15.82 1.43 13.85
CA ALA A 102 15.13 1.29 12.57
C ALA A 102 13.60 1.35 12.74
N LEU A 103 13.04 0.70 13.76
CA LEU A 103 11.60 0.75 14.07
C LEU A 103 11.15 2.15 14.48
N VAL A 104 11.93 2.84 15.33
CA VAL A 104 11.64 4.22 15.76
C VAL A 104 11.71 5.17 14.57
N ALA A 105 12.74 5.07 13.72
CA ALA A 105 12.88 5.90 12.53
C ALA A 105 11.73 5.65 11.54
N GLY A 106 11.40 4.37 11.28
CA GLY A 106 10.28 3.98 10.43
C GLY A 106 8.94 4.50 10.97
N PHE A 107 8.72 4.40 12.28
CA PHE A 107 7.53 4.93 12.94
C PHE A 107 7.45 6.46 12.81
N ALA A 108 8.54 7.18 13.08
CA ALA A 108 8.58 8.65 12.98
C ALA A 108 8.26 9.13 11.55
N ILE A 109 8.89 8.51 10.55
CA ILE A 109 8.65 8.84 9.13
C ILE A 109 7.20 8.51 8.75
N SER A 110 6.68 7.35 9.15
CA SER A 110 5.32 6.94 8.82
C SER A 110 4.27 7.81 9.52
N ALA A 111 4.52 8.22 10.76
CA ALA A 111 3.66 9.13 11.51
C ALA A 111 3.63 10.52 10.87
N TYR A 112 4.80 11.06 10.50
CA TYR A 112 4.90 12.33 9.78
C TYR A 112 4.18 12.26 8.43
N ALA A 113 4.43 11.21 7.64
CA ALA A 113 3.77 11.00 6.37
C ALA A 113 2.25 10.87 6.51
N SER A 114 1.77 10.16 7.54
CA SER A 114 0.33 10.03 7.82
C SER A 114 -0.31 11.37 8.18
N TRP A 115 0.39 12.22 8.95
CA TRP A 115 -0.09 13.55 9.30
C TRP A 115 -0.12 14.49 8.08
N ALA A 116 0.94 14.47 7.26
CA ALA A 116 1.02 15.26 6.04
C ALA A 116 -0.07 14.87 5.03
N LEU A 117 -0.27 13.56 4.79
CA LEU A 117 -1.32 13.07 3.89
C LEU A 117 -2.72 13.33 4.42
N GLY A 118 -2.93 13.19 5.74
CA GLY A 118 -4.22 13.50 6.36
C GLY A 118 -4.57 14.98 6.24
N THR A 119 -3.58 15.85 6.42
CA THR A 119 -3.73 17.30 6.22
C THR A 119 -4.04 17.62 4.76
N LEU A 120 -3.35 16.99 3.81
CA LEU A 120 -3.61 17.13 2.38
C LEU A 120 -5.04 16.69 2.03
N THR A 121 -5.47 15.54 2.56
CA THR A 121 -6.82 15.00 2.36
C THR A 121 -7.88 15.95 2.91
N TYR A 122 -7.64 16.52 4.09
CA TYR A 122 -8.54 17.47 4.72
C TYR A 122 -8.69 18.75 3.89
N TYR A 123 -7.57 19.31 3.41
CA TYR A 123 -7.61 20.48 2.53
C TYR A 123 -8.31 20.15 1.20
N SER A 124 -7.98 19.01 0.59
CA SER A 124 -8.63 18.58 -0.66
C SER A 124 -10.14 18.39 -0.50
N TRP A 125 -10.59 17.90 0.66
CA TRP A 125 -12.01 17.80 0.99
C TRP A 125 -12.66 19.18 1.20
N MET A 126 -11.97 20.09 1.89
CA MET A 126 -12.46 21.44 2.19
C MET A 126 -12.55 22.33 0.94
N PHE A 127 -11.54 22.30 0.08
CA PHE A 127 -11.49 23.07 -1.17
C PHE A 127 -12.24 22.39 -2.33
N GLY A 128 -12.62 21.12 -2.15
CA GLY A 128 -13.35 20.36 -3.16
C GLY A 128 -12.53 20.11 -4.41
N ASP A 129 -11.22 19.92 -4.28
CA ASP A 129 -10.31 19.77 -5.42
C ASP A 129 -10.73 18.56 -6.28
N VAL A 130 -10.86 18.81 -7.58
CA VAL A 130 -11.19 17.81 -8.60
C VAL A 130 -10.03 17.62 -9.56
N SER A 131 -9.83 16.40 -10.03
CA SER A 131 -8.80 16.13 -11.04
C SER A 131 -9.04 16.95 -12.29
N SER A 132 -7.93 17.45 -12.87
CA SER A 132 -7.88 18.17 -14.14
C SER A 132 -8.15 17.26 -15.36
N GLY A 133 -8.38 15.97 -15.11
CA GLY A 133 -8.73 14.97 -16.11
C GLY A 133 -10.06 15.23 -16.82
N LEU A 134 -10.27 14.51 -17.92
CA LEU A 134 -11.52 14.53 -18.70
C LEU A 134 -12.73 14.06 -17.86
N LEU A 135 -12.49 13.31 -16.79
CA LEU A 135 -13.46 13.03 -15.72
C LEU A 135 -13.02 13.69 -14.41
N PRO A 136 -13.82 14.64 -13.86
CA PRO A 136 -13.50 15.31 -12.60
C PRO A 136 -13.69 14.36 -11.41
N ILE A 137 -12.62 13.65 -11.05
CA ILE A 137 -12.58 12.78 -9.88
C ILE A 137 -12.22 13.61 -8.66
N LYS A 138 -12.97 13.45 -7.57
CA LYS A 138 -12.65 14.14 -6.32
C LYS A 138 -11.40 13.52 -5.66
N TYR A 139 -10.36 14.32 -5.45
CA TYR A 139 -9.07 13.85 -4.93
C TYR A 139 -9.15 13.29 -3.51
N TRP A 140 -10.09 13.76 -2.68
CA TRP A 140 -10.25 13.29 -1.30
C TRP A 140 -10.54 11.79 -1.20
N ILE A 141 -11.16 11.16 -2.20
CA ILE A 141 -11.49 9.73 -2.18
C ILE A 141 -10.20 8.89 -2.16
N PRO A 142 -9.32 8.95 -3.17
CA PRO A 142 -8.08 8.18 -3.14
C PRO A 142 -7.13 8.63 -2.03
N GLN A 143 -7.05 9.93 -1.73
CA GLN A 143 -6.20 10.44 -0.65
C GLN A 143 -6.64 9.92 0.74
N SER A 144 -7.94 9.77 0.98
CA SER A 144 -8.45 9.17 2.23
C SER A 144 -8.05 7.70 2.37
N ALA A 145 -8.13 6.92 1.29
CA ALA A 145 -7.71 5.51 1.29
C ALA A 145 -6.21 5.37 1.57
N MET A 146 -5.38 6.24 0.97
CA MET A 146 -3.95 6.27 1.22
C MET A 146 -3.63 6.67 2.68
N THR A 147 -4.34 7.66 3.22
CA THR A 147 -4.21 8.10 4.62
C THR A 147 -4.57 6.97 5.59
N LEU A 148 -5.62 6.19 5.32
CA LEU A 148 -5.98 5.02 6.11
C LEU A 148 -4.89 3.93 6.06
N GLY A 149 -4.28 3.69 4.89
CA GLY A 149 -3.16 2.76 4.75
C GLY A 149 -1.94 3.17 5.57
N LEU A 150 -1.56 4.45 5.52
CA LEU A 150 -0.48 5.03 6.32
C LEU A 150 -0.75 5.00 7.82
N ALA A 151 -1.98 5.30 8.25
CA ALA A 151 -2.37 5.17 9.65
C ALA A 151 -2.24 3.71 10.13
N THR A 152 -2.64 2.75 9.29
CA THR A 152 -2.50 1.32 9.59
C THR A 152 -1.04 0.90 9.70
N LEU A 153 -0.16 1.41 8.82
CA LEU A 153 1.28 1.20 8.90
C LEU A 153 1.88 1.78 10.19
N CYS A 154 1.45 2.98 10.57
CA CYS A 154 1.86 3.64 11.81
C CYS A 154 1.51 2.78 13.04
N VAL A 155 0.28 2.24 13.08
CA VAL A 155 -0.15 1.30 14.13
C VAL A 155 0.68 0.01 14.11
N ALA A 156 0.98 -0.54 12.94
CA ALA A 156 1.81 -1.75 12.81
C ALA A 156 3.24 -1.54 13.32
N LEU A 157 3.86 -0.40 13.03
CA LEU A 157 5.20 -0.04 13.51
C LEU A 157 5.21 0.19 15.03
N LEU A 158 4.18 0.84 15.57
CA LEU A 158 4.05 1.05 17.01
C LEU A 158 3.90 -0.27 17.75
N ASP A 159 3.03 -1.17 17.27
CA ASP A 159 2.84 -2.50 17.86
C ASP A 159 4.17 -3.29 17.89
N GLU A 160 4.96 -3.20 16.82
CA GLU A 160 6.25 -3.89 16.71
C GLU A 160 7.34 -3.27 17.56
N LEU A 161 7.34 -1.95 17.72
CA LEU A 161 8.19 -1.27 18.68
C LEU A 161 7.87 -1.74 20.11
N VAL A 162 6.58 -1.82 20.47
CA VAL A 162 6.14 -2.29 21.80
C VAL A 162 6.51 -3.76 22.02
N ILE A 163 6.35 -4.62 21.02
CA ILE A 163 6.74 -6.04 21.11
C ILE A 163 8.26 -6.15 21.26
N THR A 164 9.04 -5.42 20.47
CA THR A 164 10.51 -5.46 20.51
C THR A 164 11.06 -4.96 21.84
N LEU A 165 10.43 -3.93 22.42
CA LEU A 165 10.78 -3.43 23.76
C LEU A 165 10.47 -4.46 24.85
N LYS A 166 9.30 -5.12 24.81
CA LYS A 166 8.85 -6.06 25.84
C LYS A 166 9.49 -7.46 25.77
N GLN A 167 9.67 -7.99 24.56
CA GLN A 167 10.09 -9.39 24.35
C GLN A 167 11.54 -9.51 23.87
N GLY A 168 12.17 -8.39 23.48
CA GLY A 168 13.54 -8.35 23.01
C GLY A 168 13.79 -8.93 21.61
N ALA A 169 12.76 -9.50 21.00
CA ALA A 169 12.76 -9.95 19.61
C ALA A 169 11.48 -9.44 18.92
N PRO A 170 11.59 -8.76 17.76
CA PRO A 170 10.43 -8.35 16.96
C PRO A 170 9.61 -9.56 16.49
N SER A 171 8.29 -9.38 16.32
CA SER A 171 7.39 -10.50 16.01
C SER A 171 7.67 -11.10 14.63
N PHE A 172 8.21 -10.29 13.72
CA PHE A 172 8.55 -10.70 12.35
C PHE A 172 9.66 -11.76 12.26
N ILE A 173 10.52 -11.91 13.28
CA ILE A 173 11.55 -12.96 13.29
C ILE A 173 10.90 -14.36 13.30
N LYS A 174 9.73 -14.49 13.93
CA LYS A 174 8.97 -15.74 13.94
C LYS A 174 8.25 -15.99 12.61
N ALA A 175 7.85 -14.94 11.89
CA ALA A 175 7.28 -15.09 10.55
C ALA A 175 8.36 -15.47 9.52
N GLU A 176 9.56 -14.90 9.63
CA GLU A 176 10.71 -15.23 8.77
C GLU A 176 11.19 -16.67 8.96
N SER A 177 11.21 -17.19 10.19
CA SER A 177 11.61 -18.59 10.43
C SER A 177 10.67 -19.59 9.77
N VAL A 178 9.37 -19.27 9.68
CA VAL A 178 8.38 -20.11 9.00
C VAL A 178 8.60 -20.10 7.48
N VAL A 179 8.85 -18.93 6.89
CA VAL A 179 9.12 -18.79 5.44
C VAL A 179 10.46 -19.43 5.04
N THR A 180 11.50 -19.28 5.87
CA THR A 180 12.84 -19.82 5.58
C THR A 180 12.91 -21.33 5.81
N GLN A 181 12.05 -21.89 6.69
CA GLN A 181 11.98 -23.32 6.95
C GLN A 181 10.97 -24.07 6.06
N GLY A 182 10.20 -23.36 5.22
CA GLY A 182 9.30 -24.00 4.24
C GLY A 182 8.19 -24.83 4.87
N VAL A 183 7.75 -24.48 6.09
CA VAL A 183 6.65 -25.19 6.77
C VAL A 183 5.41 -24.29 6.71
N GLU A 184 4.59 -24.50 5.69
CA GLU A 184 3.22 -23.97 5.63
C GLU A 184 2.29 -24.68 6.64
#